data_AF-A0A7C1YYQ9-F1
#
_entry.id   AF-A0A7C1YYQ9-F1
#
_cell.length_a   1.000
_cell.length_b   1.000
_cell.length_c   1.000
_cell.angle_alpha   90.00
_cell.angle_beta   90.00
_cell.angle_gamma   90.00
#
_symmetry.space_group_name_H-M   'P 1'
#
loop_
_entity.id
_entity.type
_entity.pdbx_description
1 polymer ?
#
loop_
_entity_poly.entity_id
_entity_poly.type
_entity_poly.pdbx_seq_one_letter_code
_entity_poly.pdbx_strand_id
1 'polypeptide(L)'
;MDYEFLIKDLNLNKSQKGIGTDKGLSKIGDAIVNLSYSVAKSNFLTKNNPNNKPVRTGKKVGRTILGAALKKANLKHFAKNRANTHDLADTVEALVAYVWFSNKITLKGIIDLLTEKLAGNLYNRQEEISNATIAFTELLNNIKKFLPDK
;
A
#
# COMPACT_ATOMS: atom_id res chain seq x y z
N MET A 1 3.22 15.09 -11.29
CA MET A 1 1.89 15.70 -11.05
C MET A 1 2.07 16.75 -9.98
N ASP A 2 1.48 17.93 -10.14
CA ASP A 2 1.68 19.02 -9.17
C ASP A 2 0.64 18.95 -8.04
N TYR A 3 0.71 17.86 -7.25
CA TYR A 3 -0.14 17.64 -6.07
C TYR A 3 0.64 17.74 -4.76
N GLU A 4 1.92 18.10 -4.81
CA GLU A 4 2.77 18.18 -3.63
C GLU A 4 2.28 19.25 -2.63
N PHE A 5 1.54 20.26 -3.12
CA PHE A 5 0.90 21.25 -2.27
C PHE A 5 -0.13 20.64 -1.29
N LEU A 6 -0.71 19.47 -1.59
CA LEU A 6 -1.66 18.77 -0.72
C LEU A 6 -1.00 18.17 0.53
N ILE A 7 0.33 18.14 0.60
CA ILE A 7 1.10 17.67 1.75
C ILE A 7 2.04 18.74 2.32
N LYS A 8 1.82 20.01 1.95
CA LYS A 8 2.71 21.12 2.32
C LYS A 8 2.83 21.28 3.84
N ASP A 9 1.71 21.22 4.55
CA ASP A 9 1.64 21.29 6.02
C ASP A 9 2.36 20.11 6.69
N LEU A 10 2.22 18.90 6.14
CA LEU A 10 2.91 17.70 6.62
C LEU A 10 4.42 17.79 6.38
N ASN A 11 4.85 18.42 5.28
CA ASN A 11 6.26 18.64 4.97
C ASN A 11 6.93 19.71 5.85
N LEU A 12 6.17 20.62 6.46
CA LEU A 12 6.70 21.62 7.38
C LEU A 12 7.06 21.00 8.74
N ASN A 13 6.21 20.09 9.24
CA ASN A 13 6.38 19.48 10.57
C ASN A 13 7.08 18.11 10.53
N LYS A 14 7.06 17.41 9.38
CA LYS A 14 7.65 16.08 9.10
C LYS A 14 7.46 15.01 10.19
N SER A 15 6.41 15.14 11.00
CA SER A 15 6.15 14.17 12.07
C SER A 15 5.71 12.84 11.46
N GLN A 16 6.45 11.77 11.77
CA GLN A 16 6.10 10.41 11.35
C GLN A 16 4.66 10.05 11.74
N LYS A 17 4.26 10.39 12.97
CA LYS A 17 2.87 10.18 13.43
C LYS A 17 1.89 11.09 12.71
N GLY A 18 2.27 12.34 12.43
CA GLY A 18 1.43 13.28 11.68
C GLY A 18 1.05 12.70 10.32
N ILE A 19 2.04 12.22 9.57
CA ILE A 19 1.81 11.60 8.25
C ILE A 19 1.00 10.30 8.39
N GLY A 20 1.43 9.39 9.25
CA GLY A 20 0.81 8.07 9.37
C GLY A 20 -0.59 8.06 9.99
N THR A 21 -1.04 9.17 10.61
CA THR A 21 -2.37 9.26 11.21
C THR A 21 -3.29 10.27 10.51
N ASP A 22 -2.81 10.89 9.44
CA ASP A 22 -3.61 11.83 8.66
C ASP A 22 -4.78 11.12 7.94
N LYS A 23 -6.00 11.60 8.21
CA LYS A 23 -7.22 10.99 7.69
C LYS A 23 -7.51 11.35 6.23
N GLY A 24 -7.01 12.49 5.74
CA GLY A 24 -7.13 12.85 4.33
C GLY A 24 -6.27 11.94 3.46
N LEU A 25 -5.01 11.76 3.85
CA LEU A 25 -4.07 10.85 3.22
C LEU A 25 -4.58 9.41 3.24
N SER A 26 -5.05 8.89 4.39
CA SER A 26 -5.60 7.53 4.45
C SER A 26 -6.78 7.32 3.48
N LYS A 27 -7.69 8.28 3.35
CA LYS A 27 -8.84 8.16 2.41
C LYS A 27 -8.39 8.07 0.95
N ILE A 28 -7.44 8.91 0.53
CA ILE A 28 -6.88 8.85 -0.82
C ILE A 28 -6.05 7.57 -0.99
N GLY A 29 -5.31 7.20 0.04
CA GLY A 29 -4.50 5.99 0.12
C GLY A 29 -5.32 4.71 -0.06
N ASP A 30 -6.49 4.59 0.57
CA ASP A 30 -7.40 3.44 0.40
C ASP A 30 -7.77 3.25 -1.08
N ALA A 31 -8.06 4.34 -1.80
CA ALA A 31 -8.34 4.28 -3.24
C ALA A 31 -7.11 3.84 -4.05
N ILE A 32 -5.93 4.43 -3.79
CA ILE A 32 -4.68 4.07 -4.47
C ILE A 32 -4.34 2.60 -4.24
N VAL A 33 -4.39 2.14 -2.99
CA VAL A 33 -4.07 0.77 -2.58
C VAL A 33 -5.01 -0.23 -3.21
N ASN A 34 -6.33 0.03 -3.16
CA ASN A 34 -7.33 -0.88 -3.72
C ASN A 34 -7.25 -0.97 -5.25
N LEU A 35 -7.07 0.16 -5.93
CA LEU A 35 -6.90 0.17 -7.38
C LEU A 35 -5.61 -0.56 -7.78
N SER A 36 -4.49 -0.23 -7.12
CA SER A 36 -3.19 -0.82 -7.42
C SER A 36 -3.22 -2.34 -7.24
N TYR A 37 -3.79 -2.83 -6.14
CA TYR A 37 -3.90 -4.26 -5.90
C TYR A 37 -4.83 -4.96 -6.89
N SER A 38 -5.97 -4.35 -7.21
CA SER A 38 -6.93 -4.91 -8.17
C SER A 38 -6.31 -5.09 -9.56
N VAL A 39 -5.58 -4.08 -10.04
CA VAL A 39 -4.85 -4.14 -11.32
C VAL A 39 -3.69 -5.13 -11.21
N ALA A 40 -2.92 -5.09 -10.13
CA ALA A 40 -1.78 -5.98 -9.95
C ALA A 40 -2.18 -7.46 -9.91
N LYS A 41 -3.26 -7.78 -9.22
CA LYS A 41 -3.86 -9.12 -9.18
C LYS A 41 -4.37 -9.54 -10.56
N SER A 42 -5.05 -8.63 -11.27
CA SER A 42 -5.53 -8.89 -12.64
C SER A 42 -4.38 -9.20 -13.60
N ASN A 43 -3.29 -8.44 -13.52
CA ASN A 43 -2.07 -8.68 -14.30
C ASN A 43 -1.44 -10.03 -13.96
N PHE A 44 -1.25 -10.32 -12.66
CA PHE A 44 -0.67 -11.58 -12.21
C PHE A 44 -1.51 -12.78 -12.67
N LEU A 45 -2.83 -12.74 -12.45
CA LEU A 45 -3.72 -13.83 -12.86
C LEU A 45 -3.75 -13.99 -14.37
N THR A 46 -3.76 -12.90 -15.14
CA THR A 46 -3.74 -12.98 -16.62
C THR A 46 -2.47 -13.64 -17.12
N LYS A 47 -1.30 -13.29 -16.58
CA LYS A 47 -0.01 -13.87 -16.98
C LYS A 47 0.11 -15.35 -16.60
N ASN A 48 -0.55 -15.78 -15.53
CA ASN A 48 -0.52 -17.15 -15.02
C ASN A 48 -1.77 -17.97 -15.39
N ASN A 49 -2.64 -17.45 -16.28
CA ASN A 49 -3.86 -18.14 -16.69
C ASN A 49 -3.56 -19.11 -17.83
N PRO A 50 -3.77 -20.43 -17.67
CA PRO A 50 -3.51 -21.41 -18.73
C PRO A 50 -4.38 -21.22 -19.98
N ASN A 51 -5.53 -20.55 -19.84
CA ASN A 51 -6.48 -20.37 -20.94
C ASN A 51 -6.22 -19.12 -21.79
N ASN A 52 -5.12 -18.37 -21.56
CA ASN A 52 -4.75 -17.13 -22.25
C ASN A 52 -5.85 -16.04 -22.31
N LYS A 53 -6.88 -16.13 -21.46
CA LYS A 53 -7.94 -15.13 -21.38
C LYS A 53 -7.61 -14.06 -20.33
N PRO A 54 -7.77 -12.76 -20.66
CA PRO A 54 -7.59 -11.69 -19.69
C PRO A 54 -8.51 -11.83 -18.49
N VAL A 55 -7.93 -11.82 -17.28
CA VAL A 55 -8.65 -11.85 -16.01
C VAL A 55 -8.72 -10.42 -15.45
N ARG A 56 -9.91 -9.97 -15.06
CA ARG A 56 -10.14 -8.66 -14.44
C ARG A 56 -10.78 -8.87 -13.07
N THR A 57 -10.20 -8.27 -12.04
CA THR A 57 -10.68 -8.35 -10.66
C THR A 57 -10.76 -6.97 -10.05
N GLY A 58 -11.74 -6.75 -9.17
CA GLY A 58 -11.84 -5.57 -8.32
C GLY A 58 -11.98 -6.03 -6.88
N LYS A 59 -11.01 -5.70 -6.01
CA LYS A 59 -11.01 -6.16 -4.63
C LYS A 59 -10.47 -5.10 -3.69
N LYS A 60 -11.22 -4.87 -2.62
CA LYS A 60 -10.74 -4.10 -1.47
C LYS A 60 -9.71 -4.93 -0.70
N VAL A 61 -8.57 -4.32 -0.41
CA VAL A 61 -7.51 -4.97 0.36
C VAL A 61 -7.96 -5.10 1.81
N GLY A 62 -7.78 -6.27 2.40
CA GLY A 62 -8.15 -6.51 3.78
C GLY A 62 -7.28 -5.71 4.74
N ARG A 63 -7.89 -5.08 5.75
CA ARG A 63 -7.16 -4.34 6.81
C ARG A 63 -6.12 -5.21 7.53
N THR A 64 -6.39 -6.51 7.66
CA THR A 64 -5.44 -7.47 8.24
C THR A 64 -4.17 -7.61 7.42
N ILE A 65 -4.27 -7.56 6.08
CA ILE A 65 -3.14 -7.61 5.14
C ILE A 65 -2.26 -6.37 5.35
N LEU A 66 -2.86 -5.18 5.28
CA LEU A 66 -2.14 -3.91 5.42
C LEU A 66 -1.52 -3.76 6.82
N GLY A 67 -2.29 -4.04 7.86
CA GLY A 67 -1.81 -3.98 9.24
C GLY A 67 -0.68 -4.98 9.52
N ALA A 68 -0.69 -6.16 8.91
CA ALA A 68 0.41 -7.12 9.00
C ALA A 68 1.63 -6.64 8.22
N ALA A 69 1.45 -6.10 7.02
CA ALA A 69 2.53 -5.55 6.20
C ALA A 69 3.27 -4.41 6.90
N LEU A 70 2.55 -3.48 7.54
CA LEU A 70 3.14 -2.38 8.31
C LEU A 70 4.04 -2.88 9.44
N LYS A 71 3.59 -3.92 10.16
CA LYS A 71 4.37 -4.55 11.23
C LYS A 71 5.64 -5.20 10.67
N LYS A 72 5.51 -5.96 9.59
CA LYS A 72 6.64 -6.65 8.93
C LYS A 72 7.68 -5.67 8.34
N ALA A 73 7.24 -4.51 7.85
CA ALA A 73 8.13 -3.45 7.35
C ALA A 73 8.77 -2.60 8.47
N ASN A 74 8.49 -2.91 9.75
CA ASN A 74 8.96 -2.16 10.92
C ASN A 74 8.53 -0.67 10.92
N LEU A 75 7.35 -0.36 10.37
CA LEU A 75 6.81 1.02 10.25
C LEU A 75 5.71 1.36 11.27
N LYS A 76 5.51 0.52 12.28
CA LYS A 76 4.47 0.74 13.33
C LYS A 76 4.62 2.08 14.06
N HIS A 77 5.81 2.67 14.09
CA HIS A 77 6.07 3.95 14.75
C HIS A 77 5.40 5.16 14.05
N PHE A 78 4.97 5.01 12.80
CA PHE A 78 4.12 5.99 12.11
C PHE A 78 2.67 5.96 12.58
N ALA A 79 2.22 4.87 13.23
CA ALA A 79 0.87 4.75 13.74
C ALA A 79 0.72 5.42 15.12
N LYS A 80 -0.53 5.66 15.52
CA LYS A 80 -0.85 6.12 16.88
C LYS A 80 -0.47 5.10 17.95
N ASN A 81 -0.27 5.57 19.18
CA ASN A 81 -0.05 4.68 20.33
C ASN A 81 -1.28 3.77 20.52
N ARG A 82 -1.05 2.49 20.88
CA ARG A 82 -2.11 1.48 21.05
C ARG A 82 -3.03 1.30 19.82
N ALA A 83 -2.47 1.45 18.61
CA ALA A 83 -3.16 1.23 17.35
C ALA A 83 -3.74 -0.19 17.20
N ASN A 84 -5.01 -0.28 16.80
CA ASN A 84 -5.66 -1.52 16.41
C ASN A 84 -5.41 -1.85 14.92
N THR A 85 -5.91 -2.98 14.43
CA THR A 85 -5.70 -3.39 13.02
C THR A 85 -6.24 -2.38 12.00
N HIS A 86 -7.33 -1.69 12.30
CA HIS A 86 -7.85 -0.63 11.44
C HIS A 86 -6.88 0.55 11.39
N ASP A 87 -6.39 1.00 12.54
CA ASP A 87 -5.45 2.12 12.61
C ASP A 87 -4.15 1.82 11.85
N LEU A 88 -3.66 0.58 11.91
CA LEU A 88 -2.46 0.17 11.18
C LEU A 88 -2.70 0.12 9.67
N ALA A 89 -3.89 -0.28 9.23
CA ALA A 89 -4.26 -0.24 7.81
C ALA A 89 -4.34 1.21 7.30
N ASP A 90 -5.04 2.09 8.03
CA ASP A 90 -5.11 3.52 7.72
C ASP A 90 -3.70 4.14 7.63
N THR A 91 -2.78 3.70 8.49
CA THR A 91 -1.38 4.14 8.45
C THR A 91 -0.71 3.76 7.12
N VAL A 92 -0.87 2.52 6.65
CA VAL A 92 -0.31 2.10 5.35
C VAL A 92 -0.87 2.96 4.22
N GLU A 93 -2.18 3.16 4.20
CA GLU A 93 -2.86 3.97 3.19
C GLU A 93 -2.31 5.40 3.19
N ALA A 94 -2.16 6.01 4.36
CA ALA A 94 -1.63 7.36 4.50
C ALA A 94 -0.18 7.48 4.01
N LEU A 95 0.68 6.50 4.35
CA LEU A 95 2.08 6.47 3.88
C LEU A 95 2.17 6.33 2.36
N VAL A 96 1.36 5.47 1.76
CA VAL A 96 1.33 5.29 0.30
C VAL A 96 0.87 6.58 -0.38
N ALA A 97 -0.18 7.23 0.12
CA ALA A 97 -0.67 8.49 -0.43
C ALA A 97 0.38 9.61 -0.30
N TYR A 98 1.03 9.74 0.86
CA TYR A 98 2.08 10.74 1.09
C TYR A 98 3.23 10.62 0.09
N VAL A 99 3.77 9.41 -0.10
CA VAL A 99 4.90 9.17 -1.01
C VAL A 99 4.49 9.38 -2.47
N TRP A 100 3.26 9.01 -2.82
CA TRP A 100 2.70 9.28 -4.15
C TRP A 100 2.52 10.78 -4.42
N PHE A 101 1.96 11.54 -3.46
CA PHE A 101 1.84 13.00 -3.56
C PHE A 101 3.21 13.70 -3.62
N SER A 102 4.23 13.11 -3.00
CA SER A 102 5.63 13.58 -3.07
C SER A 102 6.31 13.28 -4.42
N ASN A 103 5.57 12.75 -5.40
CA ASN A 103 6.07 12.29 -6.71
C ASN A 103 7.24 11.29 -6.64
N LYS A 104 7.42 10.57 -5.51
CA LYS A 104 8.51 9.61 -5.33
C LYS A 104 8.18 8.21 -5.87
N ILE A 105 6.90 7.93 -6.06
CA ILE A 105 6.41 6.71 -6.69
C ILE A 105 5.21 7.04 -7.57
N THR A 106 5.05 6.32 -8.69
CA THR A 106 3.88 6.46 -9.57
C THR A 106 2.88 5.34 -9.32
N LEU A 107 1.61 5.54 -9.70
CA LEU A 107 0.60 4.47 -9.58
C LEU A 107 1.01 3.21 -10.35
N LYS A 108 1.58 3.39 -11.55
CA LYS A 108 2.16 2.30 -12.34
C LYS A 108 3.29 1.59 -11.59
N GLY A 109 4.18 2.34 -10.93
CA GLY A 109 5.27 1.76 -10.13
C GLY A 109 4.76 0.92 -8.96
N ILE A 110 3.68 1.36 -8.28
CA ILE A 110 3.03 0.57 -7.23
C ILE A 110 2.46 -0.73 -7.82
N ILE A 111 1.73 -0.65 -8.94
CA ILE A 111 1.13 -1.80 -9.62
C ILE A 111 2.20 -2.81 -10.03
N ASP A 112 3.26 -2.35 -10.69
CA ASP A 112 4.33 -3.21 -11.19
C ASP A 112 5.04 -3.95 -10.05
N LEU A 113 5.37 -3.23 -8.96
CA LEU A 113 5.99 -3.82 -7.77
C LEU A 113 5.07 -4.88 -7.15
N LEU A 114 3.79 -4.56 -6.96
CA LEU A 114 2.82 -5.52 -6.42
C LEU A 114 2.68 -6.74 -7.34
N THR A 115 2.60 -6.57 -8.66
CA THR A 115 2.52 -7.68 -9.62
C THR A 115 3.75 -8.57 -9.55
N GLU A 116 4.95 -8.00 -9.43
CA GLU A 116 6.21 -8.75 -9.34
C GLU A 116 6.30 -9.58 -8.06
N LYS A 117 5.79 -9.05 -6.93
CA LYS A 117 5.88 -9.71 -5.63
C LYS A 117 4.70 -10.63 -5.30
N LEU A 118 3.64 -10.62 -6.10
CA LEU A 118 2.57 -11.60 -6.00
C LEU A 118 3.06 -12.97 -6.49
N ALA A 119 2.62 -14.02 -5.80
CA ALA A 119 2.97 -15.40 -6.11
C ALA A 119 1.83 -16.34 -5.66
N GLY A 120 1.96 -17.62 -5.98
CA GLY A 120 1.06 -18.67 -5.53
C GLY A 120 -0.35 -18.59 -6.13
N ASN A 121 -1.29 -19.31 -5.51
CA ASN A 121 -2.67 -19.37 -5.97
C ASN A 121 -3.53 -18.27 -5.33
N LEU A 122 -3.76 -17.19 -6.08
CA LEU A 122 -4.58 -16.05 -5.61
C LEU A 122 -6.11 -16.31 -5.65
N TYR A 123 -6.55 -17.51 -6.03
CA TYR A 123 -7.93 -17.97 -5.84
C TYR A 123 -8.14 -18.58 -4.45
N ASN A 124 -7.08 -19.12 -3.83
CA ASN A 124 -7.13 -19.55 -2.44
C ASN A 124 -7.04 -18.34 -1.52
N ARG A 125 -8.06 -18.13 -0.67
CA ARG A 125 -8.13 -16.95 0.20
C ARG A 125 -6.97 -16.84 1.18
N GLN A 126 -6.57 -17.95 1.80
CA GLN A 126 -5.50 -17.94 2.80
C GLN A 126 -4.15 -17.64 2.15
N GLU A 127 -3.91 -18.23 1.00
CA GLU A 127 -2.70 -18.01 0.21
C GLU A 127 -2.66 -16.59 -0.35
N GLU A 128 -3.78 -16.07 -0.85
CA GLU A 128 -3.92 -14.67 -1.28
C GLU A 128 -3.59 -13.69 -0.14
N ILE A 129 -4.13 -13.91 1.07
CA ILE A 129 -3.84 -13.06 2.23
C ILE A 129 -2.34 -13.07 2.54
N SER A 130 -1.70 -14.23 2.52
CA SER A 130 -0.26 -14.36 2.77
C SER A 130 0.57 -13.63 1.71
N ASN A 131 0.32 -13.92 0.44
CA ASN A 131 1.04 -13.33 -0.70
C ASN A 131 0.83 -11.81 -0.81
N ALA A 132 -0.40 -11.33 -0.63
CA ALA A 132 -0.69 -9.91 -0.60
C ALA A 132 0.03 -9.22 0.57
N THR A 133 0.10 -9.87 1.74
CA THR A 133 0.83 -9.31 2.90
C THR A 133 2.32 -9.16 2.57
N ILE A 134 2.92 -10.13 1.89
CA ILE A 134 4.31 -10.07 1.44
C ILE A 134 4.49 -8.93 0.44
N ALA A 135 3.67 -8.88 -0.62
CA ALA A 135 3.76 -7.85 -1.65
C ALA A 135 3.63 -6.42 -1.07
N PHE A 136 2.70 -6.20 -0.15
CA PHE A 136 2.56 -4.91 0.54
C PHE A 136 3.72 -4.62 1.50
N THR A 137 4.33 -5.63 2.11
CA THR A 137 5.54 -5.45 2.94
C THR A 137 6.68 -4.93 2.07
N GLU A 138 6.88 -5.51 0.90
CA GLU A 138 7.90 -5.08 -0.05
C GLU A 138 7.65 -3.68 -0.61
N LEU A 139 6.39 -3.33 -0.88
CA LEU A 139 6.02 -1.96 -1.25
C LEU A 139 6.42 -0.98 -0.15
N LEU A 140 6.09 -1.29 1.10
CA LEU A 140 6.44 -0.45 2.25
C LEU A 140 7.95 -0.31 2.44
N ASN A 141 8.70 -1.40 2.29
CA ASN A 141 10.16 -1.38 2.33
C ASN A 141 10.74 -0.50 1.21
N ASN A 142 10.16 -0.54 0.01
CA ASN A 142 10.61 0.28 -1.12
C ASN A 142 10.36 1.78 -0.90
N ILE A 143 9.20 2.14 -0.35
CA ILE A 143 8.85 3.55 -0.12
C ILE A 143 9.47 4.13 1.16
N LYS A 144 9.93 3.28 2.09
CA LYS A 144 10.48 3.69 3.39
C LYS A 144 11.57 4.77 3.29
N LYS A 145 12.44 4.67 2.28
CA LYS A 145 13.52 5.65 2.02
C LYS A 145 13.04 7.06 1.66
N PHE A 146 11.74 7.23 1.38
CA PHE A 146 11.12 8.51 1.07
C PHE A 146 10.32 9.07 2.25
N LEU A 147 10.18 8.31 3.33
CA LEU A 147 9.53 8.75 4.56
C LEU A 147 10.54 9.52 5.42
N PRO A 148 10.10 10.48 6.24
CA PRO A 148 11.01 11.21 7.13
C PRO A 148 11.65 10.26 8.16
N ASP A 149 12.94 10.45 8.38
CA ASP A 149 13.69 9.82 9.46
C ASP A 149 13.18 10.30 10.83
N LYS A 150 13.61 9.60 11.89
CA LYS A 150 13.32 9.98 13.27
C LYS A 150 14.08 11.23 13.69
#